data_AF-A0A090IDG8-F1
#
_entry.id   AF-A0A090IDG8-F1
#
_cell.length_a   1.000
_cell.length_b   1.000
_cell.length_c   1.000
_cell.angle_alpha   90.00
_cell.angle_beta   90.00
_cell.angle_gamma   90.00
#
_symmetry.space_group_name_H-M   'P 1'
#
loop_
_entity.id
_entity.type
_entity.pdbx_description
1 polymer ?
#
loop_
_entity_poly.entity_id
_entity_poly.type
_entity_poly.pdbx_seq_one_letter_code
_entity_poly.pdbx_strand_id
1 'polypeptide(L)'
;MSVDNYPQIDIPFDVRYTCLFCGEPSDATINIPFSVDDMNKAPHEPLSVPACTECLSFVKKARCHSIYQYRNAVKAALTRKYQKALSIGSNWTEQELQESEFEGAAFEGFKRSAWMMFTIAKERVNYSGWPLCLEGVPLAADDEAGGFTFDGTEFVSVEHAIEHYIKTFHLDDALLPELVKLLGTDKFGYAVRVSRLYLNISPAERAQIIADIVENQS
;
A
#
# COMPACT_ATOMS: atom_id res chain seq x y z
N MET A 1 -0.37 -22.00 -26.20
CA MET A 1 -0.22 -22.50 -24.82
C MET A 1 -1.57 -22.33 -24.14
N SER A 2 -2.10 -23.34 -23.45
CA SER A 2 -3.28 -23.12 -22.60
C SER A 2 -2.86 -22.28 -21.39
N VAL A 3 -3.74 -21.38 -20.95
CA VAL A 3 -3.54 -20.55 -19.75
C VAL A 3 -3.47 -21.38 -18.46
N ASP A 4 -3.67 -22.70 -18.55
CA ASP A 4 -3.77 -23.61 -17.40
C ASP A 4 -2.43 -24.27 -17.02
N ASN A 5 -1.34 -24.02 -17.75
CA ASN A 5 -0.06 -24.71 -17.52
C ASN A 5 1.17 -23.79 -17.66
N TYR A 6 1.19 -22.71 -16.87
CA TYR A 6 2.36 -21.81 -16.82
C TYR A 6 3.40 -22.33 -15.83
N PRO A 7 4.71 -22.23 -16.17
CA PRO A 7 5.78 -22.62 -15.27
C PRO A 7 5.66 -21.85 -13.96
N GLN A 8 5.81 -22.55 -12.85
CA GLN A 8 5.79 -21.93 -11.54
C GLN A 8 7.11 -21.20 -11.30
N ILE A 9 7.04 -20.01 -10.71
CA ILE A 9 8.26 -19.33 -10.24
C ILE A 9 8.99 -20.21 -9.23
N ASP A 10 10.30 -20.00 -9.13
CA ASP A 10 11.09 -20.59 -8.05
C ASP A 10 10.62 -20.01 -6.71
N ILE A 11 10.38 -20.89 -5.74
CA ILE A 11 9.95 -20.50 -4.40
C ILE A 11 11.00 -20.95 -3.39
N PRO A 12 11.61 -20.03 -2.64
CA PRO A 12 12.51 -20.38 -1.54
C PRO A 12 11.80 -21.27 -0.49
N PHE A 13 12.56 -22.18 0.10
CA PHE A 13 12.01 -23.22 0.97
C PHE A 13 11.24 -22.67 2.18
N ASP A 14 11.70 -21.56 2.74
CA ASP A 14 11.16 -20.85 3.89
C ASP A 14 9.82 -20.13 3.62
N VAL A 15 9.47 -19.90 2.35
CA VAL A 15 8.23 -19.21 1.93
C VAL A 15 7.37 -20.03 0.97
N ARG A 16 7.60 -21.34 0.86
CA ARG A 16 6.92 -22.25 -0.09
C ARG A 16 5.41 -22.38 0.05
N TYR A 17 4.84 -21.92 1.17
CA TYR A 17 3.39 -21.92 1.43
C TYR A 17 2.85 -20.51 1.66
N THR A 18 3.56 -19.51 1.14
CA THR A 18 3.30 -18.11 1.40
C THR A 18 2.84 -17.40 0.13
N CYS A 19 1.85 -16.54 0.27
CA CYS A 19 1.39 -15.64 -0.76
C CYS A 19 2.53 -14.69 -1.15
N LEU A 20 2.87 -14.66 -2.44
CA LEU A 20 3.92 -13.79 -2.97
C LEU A 20 3.68 -12.30 -2.68
N PHE A 21 2.41 -11.90 -2.54
CA PHE A 21 2.02 -10.50 -2.45
C PHE A 21 1.88 -9.94 -1.04
N CYS A 22 1.59 -10.78 -0.04
CA CYS A 22 1.24 -10.28 1.30
C CYS A 22 1.74 -11.11 2.48
N GLY A 23 2.47 -12.20 2.26
CA GLY A 23 3.07 -12.98 3.35
C GLY A 23 2.12 -13.93 4.08
N GLU A 24 0.82 -13.91 3.77
CA GLU A 24 -0.18 -14.84 4.31
C GLU A 24 -0.04 -16.24 3.71
N PRO A 25 -0.60 -17.30 4.33
CA PRO A 25 -0.67 -18.62 3.71
C PRO A 25 -1.28 -18.59 2.31
N SER A 26 -0.63 -19.25 1.35
CA SER A 26 -1.12 -19.36 -0.02
C SER A 26 -2.11 -20.53 -0.14
N ASP A 27 -3.28 -20.25 -0.71
CA ASP A 27 -4.35 -21.22 -1.00
C ASP A 27 -4.80 -21.16 -2.48
N ALA A 28 -4.12 -20.37 -3.31
CA ALA A 28 -4.42 -20.16 -4.71
C ALA A 28 -3.15 -19.98 -5.57
N THR A 29 -3.32 -20.17 -6.88
CA THR A 29 -2.29 -19.91 -7.90
C THR A 29 -2.78 -18.85 -8.88
N ILE A 30 -1.89 -17.95 -9.27
CA ILE A 30 -2.16 -16.87 -10.23
C ILE A 30 -1.29 -17.09 -11.46
N ASN A 31 -1.93 -17.23 -12.62
CA ASN A 31 -1.26 -17.32 -13.91
C ASN A 31 -1.19 -15.92 -14.55
N ILE A 32 0.01 -15.52 -14.96
CA ILE A 32 0.28 -14.21 -15.55
C ILE A 32 0.94 -14.45 -16.90
N PRO A 33 0.35 -13.95 -18.01
CA PRO A 33 -0.88 -13.16 -18.09
C PRO A 33 -2.18 -13.98 -17.92
N PHE A 34 -3.28 -13.33 -17.53
CA PHE A 34 -4.57 -14.00 -17.25
C PHE A 34 -5.30 -14.54 -18.47
N SER A 35 -5.04 -13.95 -19.64
CA SER A 35 -5.74 -14.27 -20.87
C SER A 35 -4.75 -14.43 -22.01
N VAL A 36 -5.13 -15.24 -22.99
CA VAL A 36 -4.35 -15.42 -24.22
C VAL A 36 -4.17 -14.09 -24.95
N ASP A 37 -5.17 -13.20 -24.89
CA ASP A 37 -5.14 -11.88 -25.53
C ASP A 37 -4.10 -10.94 -24.90
N ASP A 38 -3.73 -11.18 -23.64
CA ASP A 38 -2.72 -10.41 -22.92
C ASP A 38 -1.31 -11.02 -23.03
N MET A 39 -1.16 -12.21 -23.64
CA MET A 39 0.15 -12.86 -23.85
C MET A 39 1.14 -11.97 -24.60
N ASN A 40 0.68 -11.27 -25.64
CA ASN A 40 1.54 -10.41 -26.44
C ASN A 40 1.86 -9.06 -25.77
N LYS A 41 1.25 -8.75 -24.63
CA LYS A 41 1.44 -7.51 -23.88
C LYS A 41 2.31 -7.69 -22.64
N ALA A 42 2.49 -8.94 -22.18
CA ALA A 42 3.31 -9.24 -21.02
C ALA A 42 4.81 -8.99 -21.34
N PRO A 43 5.54 -8.25 -20.49
CA PRO A 43 6.96 -7.94 -20.73
C PRO A 43 7.89 -9.09 -20.31
N HIS A 44 7.35 -10.19 -19.79
CA HIS A 44 8.09 -11.36 -19.33
C HIS A 44 7.39 -12.64 -19.79
N GLU A 45 8.10 -13.77 -19.68
CA GLU A 45 7.53 -15.09 -20.00
C GLU A 45 6.31 -15.40 -19.11
N PRO A 46 5.31 -16.15 -19.63
CA PRO A 46 4.18 -16.59 -18.84
C PRO A 46 4.61 -17.39 -17.62
N LEU A 47 4.06 -17.07 -16.46
CA LEU A 47 4.46 -17.65 -15.18
C LEU A 47 3.27 -17.83 -14.23
N SER A 48 3.43 -18.74 -13.28
CA SER A 48 2.47 -18.93 -12.19
C SER A 48 3.09 -18.62 -10.82
N VAL A 49 2.33 -17.96 -9.94
CA VAL A 49 2.77 -17.55 -8.60
C VAL A 49 1.80 -17.97 -7.50
N PRO A 50 2.28 -18.29 -6.29
CA PRO A 50 1.42 -18.57 -5.14
C PRO A 50 0.78 -17.29 -4.62
N ALA A 51 -0.50 -17.35 -4.27
CA ALA A 51 -1.24 -16.25 -3.69
C ALA A 51 -2.27 -16.73 -2.68
N CYS A 52 -2.76 -15.83 -1.83
CA CYS A 52 -3.98 -16.04 -1.07
C CYS A 52 -5.21 -15.60 -1.88
N THR A 53 -6.39 -16.14 -1.54
CA THR A 53 -7.68 -15.80 -2.16
C THR A 53 -7.99 -14.31 -2.16
N GLU A 54 -7.56 -13.57 -1.14
CA GLU A 54 -7.71 -12.11 -1.09
C GLU A 54 -6.89 -11.42 -2.19
N CYS A 55 -5.60 -11.75 -2.28
CA CYS A 55 -4.73 -11.16 -3.30
C CYS A 55 -5.19 -11.54 -4.71
N LEU A 56 -5.63 -12.79 -4.92
CA LEU A 56 -6.26 -13.24 -6.17
C LEU A 56 -7.45 -12.34 -6.56
N SER A 57 -8.27 -11.94 -5.60
CA SER A 57 -9.43 -11.07 -5.85
C SER A 57 -9.05 -9.68 -6.34
N PHE A 58 -7.90 -9.15 -5.89
CA PHE A 58 -7.38 -7.86 -6.34
C PHE A 58 -6.76 -7.96 -7.72
N VAL A 59 -5.93 -8.98 -7.92
CA VAL A 59 -5.28 -9.25 -9.21
C VAL A 59 -6.32 -9.40 -10.33
N LYS A 60 -7.42 -10.14 -10.10
CA LYS A 60 -8.52 -10.29 -11.07
C LYS A 60 -9.17 -8.95 -11.49
N LYS A 61 -9.13 -7.93 -10.64
CA LYS A 61 -9.69 -6.60 -10.91
C LYS A 61 -8.70 -5.66 -11.61
N ALA A 62 -7.40 -5.82 -11.36
CA ALA A 62 -6.38 -4.86 -11.76
C ALA A 62 -6.03 -4.88 -13.26
N ARG A 63 -6.26 -6.00 -13.96
CA ARG A 63 -5.97 -6.17 -15.40
C ARG A 63 -4.56 -5.68 -15.83
N CYS A 64 -3.54 -5.99 -15.03
CA CYS A 64 -2.15 -5.66 -15.35
C CYS A 64 -1.52 -6.66 -16.33
N HIS A 65 -0.33 -6.34 -16.82
CA HIS A 65 0.39 -7.18 -17.79
C HIS A 65 1.67 -7.80 -17.24
N SER A 66 2.20 -7.31 -16.12
CA SER A 66 3.39 -7.87 -15.47
C SER A 66 3.16 -8.23 -14.00
N ILE A 67 3.95 -9.18 -13.49
CA ILE A 67 3.96 -9.54 -12.07
C ILE A 67 4.29 -8.34 -11.16
N TYR A 68 5.17 -7.44 -11.59
CA TYR A 68 5.53 -6.25 -10.84
C TYR A 68 4.39 -5.23 -10.78
N GLN A 69 3.67 -5.03 -11.88
CA GLN A 69 2.44 -4.23 -11.88
C GLN A 69 1.37 -4.84 -10.96
N TYR A 70 1.22 -6.16 -10.97
CA TYR A 70 0.32 -6.83 -10.03
C TYR A 70 0.74 -6.69 -8.57
N ARG A 71 2.05 -6.72 -8.25
CA ARG A 71 2.55 -6.43 -6.90
C ARG A 71 2.10 -5.04 -6.44
N ASN A 72 2.26 -4.03 -7.29
CA ASN A 72 1.80 -2.67 -6.99
C ASN A 72 0.28 -2.61 -6.83
N ALA A 73 -0.48 -3.20 -7.76
CA ALA A 73 -1.94 -3.19 -7.70
C ALA A 73 -2.47 -3.87 -6.42
N VAL A 74 -1.86 -4.99 -6.00
CA VAL A 74 -2.21 -5.69 -4.76
C VAL A 74 -1.82 -4.87 -3.54
N LYS A 75 -0.60 -4.31 -3.47
CA LYS A 75 -0.18 -3.44 -2.37
C LYS A 75 -1.12 -2.24 -2.20
N ALA A 76 -1.50 -1.60 -3.29
CA ALA A 76 -2.47 -0.49 -3.27
C ALA A 76 -3.86 -0.94 -2.81
N ALA A 77 -4.33 -2.11 -3.25
CA ALA A 77 -5.61 -2.65 -2.82
C ALA A 77 -5.62 -3.05 -1.32
N LEU A 78 -4.54 -3.66 -0.83
CA LEU A 78 -4.34 -3.99 0.59
C LEU A 78 -4.34 -2.73 1.45
N THR A 79 -3.59 -1.70 1.05
CA THR A 79 -3.53 -0.42 1.77
C THR A 79 -4.91 0.21 1.91
N ARG A 80 -5.72 0.20 0.84
CA ARG A 80 -7.10 0.68 0.89
C ARG A 80 -8.00 -0.20 1.75
N LYS A 81 -7.87 -1.53 1.67
CA LYS A 81 -8.69 -2.48 2.44
C LYS A 81 -8.42 -2.37 3.94
N TYR A 82 -7.15 -2.25 4.32
CA TYR A 82 -6.71 -2.20 5.72
C TYR A 82 -6.54 -0.77 6.25
N GLN A 83 -7.05 0.23 5.53
CA GLN A 83 -6.90 1.64 5.88
C GLN A 83 -7.25 1.95 7.35
N LYS A 84 -8.34 1.37 7.87
CA LYS A 84 -8.75 1.53 9.29
C LYS A 84 -7.75 0.96 10.31
N ALA A 85 -7.09 -0.15 9.96
CA ALA A 85 -6.07 -0.73 10.84
C ALA A 85 -4.77 0.06 10.74
N LEU A 86 -4.37 0.46 9.54
CA LEU A 86 -3.19 1.31 9.30
C LEU A 86 -3.32 2.67 9.99
N SER A 87 -4.51 3.26 9.99
CA SER A 87 -4.76 4.56 10.64
C SER A 87 -4.50 4.55 12.15
N ILE A 88 -4.46 3.38 12.79
CA ILE A 88 -4.12 3.28 14.22
C ILE A 88 -2.69 3.80 14.44
N GLY A 89 -1.72 3.33 13.66
CA GLY A 89 -0.33 3.80 13.76
C GLY A 89 -0.12 5.25 13.30
N SER A 90 -1.04 5.79 12.50
CA SER A 90 -1.03 7.21 12.11
C SER A 90 -1.57 8.14 13.20
N ASN A 91 -2.36 7.62 14.13
CA ASN A 91 -3.02 8.39 15.19
C ASN A 91 -2.39 8.18 16.57
N TRP A 92 -1.83 7.00 16.83
CA TRP A 92 -1.28 6.61 18.12
C TRP A 92 0.01 5.83 17.95
N THR A 93 0.92 6.03 18.88
CA THR A 93 1.97 5.06 19.22
C THR A 93 1.40 3.92 20.05
N GLU A 94 2.14 2.81 20.16
CA GLU A 94 1.76 1.69 21.03
C GLU A 94 1.54 2.15 22.48
N GLN A 95 2.46 2.99 22.97
CA GLN A 95 2.41 3.51 24.34
C GLN A 95 1.20 4.41 24.56
N GLU A 96 0.95 5.40 23.69
CA GLU A 96 -0.22 6.27 23.78
C GLU A 96 -1.53 5.48 23.77
N LEU A 97 -1.59 4.40 22.99
CA LEU A 97 -2.75 3.53 22.93
C LEU A 97 -2.95 2.74 24.22
N GLN A 98 -1.87 2.19 24.79
CA GLN A 98 -1.89 1.45 26.06
C GLN A 98 -2.27 2.34 27.25
N GLU A 99 -1.74 3.56 27.28
CA GLU A 99 -1.94 4.54 28.35
C GLU A 99 -3.23 5.36 28.19
N SER A 100 -3.91 5.25 27.05
CA SER A 100 -5.16 5.98 26.80
C SER A 100 -6.22 5.67 27.87
N GLU A 101 -7.10 6.64 28.19
CA GLU A 101 -8.20 6.47 29.15
C GLU A 101 -9.49 5.97 28.46
N PHE A 102 -9.41 5.19 27.38
CA PHE A 102 -10.62 4.62 26.78
C PHE A 102 -11.28 3.60 27.73
N GLU A 103 -12.35 4.00 28.41
CA GLU A 103 -13.08 3.21 29.41
C GLU A 103 -14.32 2.52 28.84
N GLY A 104 -14.68 1.37 29.42
CA GLY A 104 -15.86 0.57 29.02
C GLY A 104 -15.49 -0.62 28.13
N ALA A 105 -16.31 -1.68 28.20
CA ALA A 105 -15.99 -3.01 27.64
C ALA A 105 -15.62 -2.99 26.14
N ALA A 106 -16.26 -2.13 25.34
CA ALA A 106 -15.95 -2.00 23.91
C ALA A 106 -14.59 -1.33 23.65
N PHE A 107 -14.23 -0.36 24.49
CA PHE A 107 -13.01 0.44 24.36
C PHE A 107 -11.77 -0.29 24.92
N GLU A 108 -11.94 -1.08 25.97
CA GLU A 108 -10.89 -1.99 26.46
C GLU A 108 -10.55 -3.07 25.44
N GLY A 109 -11.57 -3.63 24.76
CA GLY A 109 -11.36 -4.59 23.67
C GLY A 109 -10.58 -3.99 22.50
N PHE A 110 -10.86 -2.73 22.16
CA PHE A 110 -10.09 -1.98 21.17
C PHE A 110 -8.63 -1.84 21.61
N LYS A 111 -8.33 -1.31 22.81
CA LYS A 111 -6.94 -1.16 23.31
C LYS A 111 -6.10 -2.44 23.19
N ARG A 112 -6.67 -3.59 23.56
CA ARG A 112 -5.95 -4.88 23.57
C ARG A 112 -5.56 -5.37 22.18
N SER A 113 -6.36 -5.06 21.16
CA SER A 113 -6.22 -5.65 19.83
C SER A 113 -5.81 -4.65 18.76
N ALA A 114 -6.03 -3.36 18.96
CA ALA A 114 -5.82 -2.33 17.96
C ALA A 114 -4.37 -2.27 17.47
N TRP A 115 -3.38 -2.28 18.37
CA TRP A 115 -1.98 -2.28 17.95
C TRP A 115 -1.60 -3.57 17.20
N MET A 116 -2.08 -4.73 17.66
CA MET A 116 -1.87 -5.99 16.96
C MET A 116 -2.49 -5.96 15.55
N MET A 117 -3.69 -5.41 15.40
CA MET A 117 -4.36 -5.23 14.11
C MET A 117 -3.57 -4.31 13.18
N PHE A 118 -3.00 -3.22 13.72
CA PHE A 118 -2.10 -2.33 13.00
C PHE A 118 -0.86 -3.08 12.49
N THR A 119 -0.16 -3.79 13.38
CA THR A 119 1.05 -4.54 13.04
C THR A 119 0.80 -5.58 11.96
N ILE A 120 -0.26 -6.39 12.09
CA ILE A 120 -0.65 -7.38 11.08
C ILE A 120 -0.93 -6.70 9.73
N ALA A 121 -1.71 -5.62 9.72
CA ALA A 121 -2.02 -4.89 8.49
C ALA A 121 -0.77 -4.31 7.84
N LYS A 122 0.12 -3.71 8.64
CA LYS A 122 1.37 -3.10 8.19
C LYS A 122 2.32 -4.15 7.61
N GLU A 123 2.52 -5.27 8.29
CA GLU A 123 3.35 -6.38 7.82
C GLU A 123 2.88 -6.90 6.46
N ARG A 124 1.57 -7.07 6.30
CA ARG A 124 0.99 -7.54 5.03
C ARG A 124 1.15 -6.55 3.89
N VAL A 125 1.00 -5.25 4.16
CA VAL A 125 1.16 -4.18 3.16
C VAL A 125 2.62 -4.00 2.77
N ASN A 126 3.53 -4.09 3.73
CA ASN A 126 4.96 -3.91 3.51
C ASN A 126 5.66 -5.18 3.02
N TYR A 127 4.97 -6.32 2.95
CA TYR A 127 5.56 -7.56 2.49
C TYR A 127 6.12 -7.42 1.07
N SER A 128 7.42 -7.66 0.90
CA SER A 128 8.13 -7.50 -0.37
C SER A 128 8.08 -8.73 -1.28
N GLY A 129 7.65 -9.88 -0.73
CA GLY A 129 7.87 -11.17 -1.37
C GLY A 129 9.36 -11.52 -1.43
N TRP A 130 9.71 -12.36 -2.40
CA TRP A 130 11.07 -12.83 -2.67
C TRP A 130 11.49 -12.50 -4.11
N PRO A 131 12.80 -12.59 -4.43
CA PRO A 131 13.31 -12.43 -5.79
C PRO A 131 12.62 -13.39 -6.76
N LEU A 132 12.19 -12.87 -7.92
CA LEU A 132 11.50 -13.67 -8.91
C LEU A 132 12.50 -14.35 -9.83
N CYS A 133 12.44 -15.68 -9.86
CA CYS A 133 13.21 -16.51 -10.78
C CYS A 133 12.30 -17.53 -11.47
N LEU A 134 12.64 -17.91 -12.70
CA LEU A 134 12.04 -19.00 -13.43
C LEU A 134 13.14 -19.97 -13.83
N GLU A 135 13.09 -21.21 -13.34
CA GLU A 135 14.11 -22.23 -13.64
C GLU A 135 15.55 -21.75 -13.33
N GLY A 136 15.72 -20.99 -12.25
CA GLY A 136 17.01 -20.41 -11.83
C GLY A 136 17.40 -19.13 -12.58
N VAL A 137 16.60 -18.65 -13.54
CA VAL A 137 16.85 -17.41 -14.28
C VAL A 137 16.10 -16.25 -13.62
N PRO A 138 16.78 -15.20 -13.11
CA PRO A 138 16.12 -14.04 -12.53
C PRO A 138 15.27 -13.28 -13.56
N LEU A 139 14.05 -12.89 -13.17
CA LEU A 139 13.23 -12.01 -13.98
C LEU A 139 13.74 -10.58 -13.87
N ALA A 140 13.89 -9.89 -15.01
CA ALA A 140 14.18 -8.46 -15.03
C ALA A 140 13.08 -7.71 -14.26
N ALA A 141 13.50 -6.88 -13.29
CA ALA A 141 12.57 -6.03 -12.56
C ALA A 141 12.01 -4.95 -13.49
N ASP A 142 10.75 -4.61 -13.26
CA ASP A 142 10.16 -3.40 -13.83
C ASP A 142 10.53 -2.25 -12.87
N ASP A 143 11.60 -1.54 -13.22
CA ASP A 143 12.22 -0.49 -12.38
C ASP A 143 11.32 0.76 -12.23
N GLU A 144 10.15 0.81 -12.89
CA GLU A 144 9.24 1.96 -12.84
C GLU A 144 8.44 2.09 -11.53
N ALA A 145 8.56 1.15 -10.59
CA ALA A 145 7.83 1.19 -9.33
C ALA A 145 8.46 2.16 -8.32
N GLY A 146 8.23 3.46 -8.50
CA GLY A 146 8.57 4.53 -7.55
C GLY A 146 7.82 4.37 -6.23
N GLY A 147 8.33 3.53 -5.33
CA GLY A 147 7.78 3.36 -3.98
C GLY A 147 7.94 4.62 -3.13
N PHE A 148 7.06 4.79 -2.15
CA PHE A 148 7.13 5.86 -1.16
C PHE A 148 6.86 5.31 0.24
N THR A 149 7.71 5.65 1.21
CA THR A 149 7.55 5.17 2.59
C THR A 149 7.28 6.35 3.52
N PHE A 150 6.23 6.26 4.33
CA PHE A 150 5.92 7.27 5.32
C PHE A 150 5.19 6.64 6.52
N ASP A 151 5.50 7.09 7.74
CA ASP A 151 5.09 6.49 9.02
C ASP A 151 5.25 4.96 9.07
N GLY A 152 6.31 4.45 8.44
CA GLY A 152 6.62 3.03 8.36
C GLY A 152 5.69 2.21 7.46
N THR A 153 4.75 2.81 6.74
CA THR A 153 3.93 2.13 5.71
C THR A 153 4.54 2.36 4.33
N GLU A 154 4.63 1.30 3.54
CA GLU A 154 5.10 1.35 2.16
C GLU A 154 3.93 1.54 1.19
N PHE A 155 3.98 2.61 0.41
CA PHE A 155 3.03 2.96 -0.63
C PHE A 155 3.65 2.75 -2.01
N VAL A 156 2.79 2.46 -3.00
CA VAL A 156 3.22 2.31 -4.40
C VAL A 156 3.61 3.62 -5.08
N SER A 157 3.23 4.76 -4.50
CA SER A 157 3.62 6.09 -4.96
C SER A 157 3.30 7.14 -3.89
N VAL A 158 3.77 8.38 -4.09
CA VAL A 158 3.44 9.53 -3.25
C VAL A 158 1.94 9.83 -3.31
N GLU A 159 1.33 9.78 -4.49
CA GLU A 159 -0.11 10.02 -4.70
C GLU A 159 -0.95 9.00 -3.93
N HIS A 160 -0.50 7.74 -3.89
CA HIS A 160 -1.18 6.71 -3.11
C HIS A 160 -1.08 6.97 -1.60
N ALA A 161 0.05 7.50 -1.12
CA ALA A 161 0.16 7.97 0.26
C ALA A 161 -0.77 9.16 0.53
N ILE A 162 -0.82 10.15 -0.37
CA ILE A 162 -1.73 11.30 -0.26
C ILE A 162 -3.19 10.81 -0.15
N GLU A 163 -3.63 9.91 -1.02
CA GLU A 163 -4.97 9.31 -0.98
C GLU A 163 -5.24 8.65 0.39
N HIS A 164 -4.26 7.92 0.91
CA HIS A 164 -4.37 7.28 2.22
C HIS A 164 -4.57 8.31 3.34
N TYR A 165 -3.72 9.35 3.40
CA TYR A 165 -3.74 10.33 4.48
C TYR A 165 -4.94 11.27 4.44
N ILE A 166 -5.40 11.63 3.23
CA ILE A 166 -6.68 12.34 3.04
C ILE A 166 -7.81 11.54 3.68
N LYS A 167 -7.93 10.25 3.36
CA LYS A 167 -9.00 9.38 3.87
C LYS A 167 -8.87 9.11 5.36
N THR A 168 -7.65 9.00 5.87
CA THR A 168 -7.36 8.66 7.27
C THR A 168 -7.68 9.83 8.21
N PHE A 169 -7.41 11.07 7.80
CA PHE A 169 -7.63 12.25 8.63
C PHE A 169 -8.77 13.15 8.15
N HIS A 170 -9.53 12.73 7.12
CA HIS A 170 -10.60 13.51 6.51
C HIS A 170 -10.14 14.91 6.06
N LEU A 171 -8.97 14.97 5.42
CA LEU A 171 -8.35 16.21 4.96
C LEU A 171 -9.06 16.78 3.74
N ASP A 172 -8.82 18.06 3.46
CA ASP A 172 -9.21 18.67 2.17
C ASP A 172 -8.47 17.98 1.00
N ASP A 173 -9.24 17.56 -0.01
CA ASP A 173 -8.75 16.77 -1.14
C ASP A 173 -7.75 17.51 -2.02
N ALA A 174 -7.64 18.84 -1.92
CA ALA A 174 -6.73 19.66 -2.71
C ALA A 174 -5.55 20.21 -1.89
N LEU A 175 -5.76 20.55 -0.61
CA LEU A 175 -4.71 21.15 0.22
C LEU A 175 -3.49 20.24 0.37
N LEU A 176 -3.66 18.97 0.76
CA LEU A 176 -2.51 18.08 0.94
C LEU A 176 -1.70 17.87 -0.36
N PRO A 177 -2.33 17.52 -1.51
CA PRO A 177 -1.60 17.43 -2.77
C PRO A 177 -0.86 18.71 -3.16
N GLU A 178 -1.48 19.87 -3.00
CA GLU A 178 -0.86 21.17 -3.34
C GLU A 178 0.34 21.46 -2.43
N LEU A 179 0.22 21.21 -1.13
CA LEU A 179 1.33 21.36 -0.19
C LEU A 179 2.49 20.40 -0.50
N VAL A 180 2.22 19.12 -0.78
CA VAL A 180 3.26 18.15 -1.14
C VAL A 180 3.96 18.56 -2.45
N LYS A 181 3.21 19.05 -3.43
CA LYS A 181 3.77 19.54 -4.70
C LYS A 181 4.70 20.74 -4.50
N LEU A 182 4.34 21.66 -3.60
CA LEU A 182 5.12 22.88 -3.36
C LEU A 182 6.33 22.64 -2.44
N LEU A 183 6.16 21.83 -1.41
CA LEU A 183 7.17 21.61 -0.37
C LEU A 183 8.11 20.46 -0.67
N GLY A 184 7.75 19.60 -1.62
CA GLY A 184 8.46 18.36 -1.95
C GLY A 184 8.13 17.22 -0.99
N THR A 185 8.51 16.01 -1.41
CA THR A 185 8.28 14.76 -0.66
C THR A 185 9.05 14.70 0.66
N ASP A 186 10.18 15.39 0.77
CA ASP A 186 10.98 15.44 2.00
C ASP A 186 10.23 16.12 3.16
N LYS A 187 9.26 16.98 2.82
CA LYS A 187 8.40 17.69 3.77
C LYS A 187 7.00 17.07 3.86
N PHE A 188 6.80 15.84 3.40
CA PHE A 188 5.49 15.16 3.41
C PHE A 188 4.83 15.16 4.79
N GLY A 189 5.59 14.79 5.84
CA GLY A 189 5.06 14.80 7.21
C GLY A 189 4.72 16.20 7.74
N TYR A 190 5.37 17.25 7.24
CA TYR A 190 4.95 18.63 7.54
C TYR A 190 3.67 19.00 6.80
N ALA A 191 3.56 18.66 5.51
CA ALA A 191 2.34 18.87 4.72
C ALA A 191 1.12 18.19 5.36
N VAL A 192 1.25 16.93 5.78
CA VAL A 192 0.18 16.20 6.51
C VAL A 192 -0.21 16.92 7.80
N ARG A 193 0.77 17.38 8.60
CA ARG A 193 0.49 18.12 9.85
C ARG A 193 -0.25 19.42 9.58
N VAL A 194 0.16 20.20 8.58
CA VAL A 194 -0.52 21.45 8.21
C VAL A 194 -1.94 21.16 7.76
N SER A 195 -2.15 20.18 6.87
CA SER A 195 -3.49 19.83 6.39
C SER A 195 -4.45 19.43 7.52
N ARG A 196 -3.95 18.80 8.58
CA ARG A 196 -4.75 18.44 9.76
C ARG A 196 -5.24 19.64 10.58
N LEU A 197 -4.58 20.80 10.48
CA LEU A 197 -4.99 22.03 11.16
C LEU A 197 -6.17 22.73 10.48
N TYR A 198 -6.40 22.44 9.20
CA TYR A 198 -7.34 23.18 8.34
C TYR A 198 -8.36 22.23 7.71
N LEU A 199 -9.36 21.83 8.50
CA LEU A 199 -10.48 21.00 8.05
C LEU A 199 -11.65 21.88 7.59
N ASN A 200 -12.36 21.46 6.54
CA ASN A 200 -13.55 22.15 5.99
C ASN A 200 -13.30 23.60 5.53
N ILE A 201 -12.18 23.83 4.86
CA ILE A 201 -11.82 25.16 4.34
C ILE A 201 -12.45 25.46 2.97
N SER A 202 -12.71 26.74 2.72
CA SER A 202 -13.10 27.23 1.39
C SER A 202 -11.89 27.32 0.44
N PRO A 203 -12.13 27.39 -0.89
CA PRO A 203 -11.04 27.58 -1.85
C PRO A 203 -10.21 28.85 -1.62
N ALA A 204 -10.82 29.92 -1.13
CA ALA A 204 -10.12 31.17 -0.83
C ALA A 204 -9.19 31.02 0.40
N GLU A 205 -9.68 30.38 1.46
CA GLU A 205 -8.88 30.07 2.65
C GLU A 205 -7.72 29.13 2.30
N ARG A 206 -7.96 28.11 1.46
CA ARG A 206 -6.91 27.22 0.96
C ARG A 206 -5.79 27.99 0.27
N ALA A 207 -6.14 28.89 -0.65
CA ALA A 207 -5.15 29.70 -1.35
C ALA A 207 -4.33 30.58 -0.38
N GLN A 208 -4.97 31.15 0.63
CA GLN A 208 -4.28 31.94 1.66
C GLN A 208 -3.33 31.09 2.49
N ILE A 209 -3.78 29.93 2.98
CA ILE A 209 -2.95 29.00 3.75
C ILE A 209 -1.71 28.61 2.95
N ILE A 210 -1.89 28.27 1.68
CA ILE A 210 -0.76 27.89 0.82
C ILE A 210 0.23 29.05 0.65
N ALA A 211 -0.26 30.27 0.44
CA ALA A 211 0.59 31.46 0.35
C ALA A 211 1.39 31.68 1.64
N ASP A 212 0.72 31.62 2.79
CA ASP A 212 1.35 31.81 4.11
C ASP A 212 2.44 30.75 4.37
N ILE A 213 2.19 29.49 4.01
CA ILE A 213 3.17 28.42 4.18
C ILE A 213 4.37 28.62 3.26
N VAL A 214 4.18 29.09 2.02
CA VAL A 214 5.29 29.34 1.08
C VAL A 214 6.17 30.51 1.55
N GLU A 215 5.57 31.60 2.03
CA GLU A 215 6.33 32.73 2.58
C GLU A 215 7.20 32.32 3.77
N ASN A 216 6.70 31.45 4.65
CA ASN A 216 7.42 30.98 5.83
C ASN A 216 8.52 29.94 5.54
N GLN A 217 8.67 29.49 4.29
CA GLN A 217 9.67 28.50 3.86
C GLN A 217 10.77 29.11 2.98
N SER A 218 10.66 30.41 2.68
CA SER A 218 11.61 31.23 1.91
C SER A 218 12.65 31.87 2.83
#